data_AF-A0A2M3YWC8-F1
#
_entry.id   AF-A0A2M3YWC8-F1
#
_cell.length_a   1.000
_cell.length_b   1.000
_cell.length_c   1.000
_cell.angle_alpha   90.00
_cell.angle_beta   90.00
_cell.angle_gamma   90.00
#
_symmetry.space_group_name_H-M   'P 1'
#
loop_
_entity.id
_entity.type
_entity.pdbx_description
1 polymer ?
#
loop_
_entity_poly.entity_id
_entity_poly.type
_entity_poly.pdbx_seq_one_letter_code
_entity_poly.pdbx_strand_id
1 'polypeptide(L)'
;MKLLVLSVVLCALVAGSSAQSTKSSNIVKIQQAVGAILGQMSIIPNAVRQVIAGTDSQNNINKALAAIAAVQPQYNYFSSTYTSAVSSAQASNLNGAITTFKSAITDLESALKQAPVDPTKLTSSLSTLETAFMKLGSVVYMM
;
A
#
# COMPACT_ATOMS: atom_id res chain seq x y z
N MET A 1 -0.68 -43.20 -43.72
CA MET A 1 -1.84 -42.75 -42.91
C MET A 1 -1.59 -42.98 -41.42
N LYS A 2 -0.65 -42.25 -40.81
CA LYS A 2 -0.30 -42.41 -39.38
C LYS A 2 0.15 -41.10 -38.69
N LEU A 3 0.00 -39.97 -39.37
CA LEU A 3 0.44 -38.65 -38.89
C LEU A 3 -0.73 -37.71 -38.54
N LEU A 4 -1.98 -38.13 -38.79
CA LEU A 4 -3.15 -37.29 -38.50
C LEU A 4 -3.68 -37.42 -37.07
N VAL A 5 -3.26 -38.44 -36.31
CA VAL A 5 -3.78 -38.70 -34.95
C VAL A 5 -3.01 -37.90 -33.89
N LEU A 6 -1.77 -37.46 -34.18
CA LEU A 6 -0.95 -36.70 -33.22
C LEU A 6 -1.33 -35.21 -33.14
N SER A 7 -1.96 -34.67 -34.18
CA SER A 7 -2.30 -33.23 -34.24
C SER A 7 -3.56 -32.86 -33.46
N VAL A 8 -4.41 -33.83 -33.12
CA VAL A 8 -5.65 -33.58 -32.37
C VAL A 8 -5.40 -33.51 -30.86
N VAL A 9 -4.34 -34.17 -30.36
CA VAL A 9 -4.01 -34.18 -28.93
C VAL A 9 -3.32 -32.88 -28.48
N LEU A 10 -2.60 -32.18 -29.38
CA LEU A 10 -1.98 -30.89 -29.04
C LEU A 10 -2.98 -29.73 -28.99
N CYS A 11 -4.05 -29.74 -29.78
CA CYS A 11 -5.08 -28.71 -29.71
C CYS A 11 -5.99 -28.85 -28.47
N ALA A 12 -6.15 -30.05 -27.94
CA ALA A 12 -6.91 -30.28 -26.71
C ALA A 12 -6.11 -29.95 -25.43
N LEU A 13 -4.77 -30.06 -25.47
CA LEU A 13 -3.92 -29.76 -24.30
C LEU A 13 -3.66 -28.26 -24.12
N VAL A 14 -3.73 -27.46 -25.19
CA VAL A 14 -3.65 -25.98 -25.13
C VAL A 14 -4.96 -25.34 -24.68
N ALA A 15 -6.08 -26.06 -24.69
CA ALA A 15 -7.35 -25.58 -24.14
C ALA A 15 -7.45 -25.74 -22.60
N GLY A 16 -6.49 -26.43 -21.96
CA GLY A 16 -6.52 -26.74 -20.53
C GLY A 16 -5.66 -25.86 -19.63
N SER A 17 -5.00 -24.81 -20.15
CA SER A 17 -4.06 -23.98 -19.34
C SER A 17 -4.23 -22.47 -19.48
N SER A 18 -5.40 -22.00 -19.91
CA SER A 18 -5.79 -20.61 -19.72
C SER A 18 -6.66 -20.41 -18.47
N ALA A 19 -6.38 -21.14 -17.39
CA ALA A 19 -6.71 -20.67 -16.04
C ALA A 19 -5.64 -19.66 -15.57
N GLN A 20 -5.17 -18.79 -16.48
CA GLN A 20 -4.56 -17.54 -16.08
C GLN A 20 -5.72 -16.70 -15.57
N SER A 21 -6.02 -16.79 -14.27
CA SER A 21 -7.03 -15.95 -13.66
C SER A 21 -6.64 -14.51 -13.94
N THR A 22 -7.38 -13.85 -14.81
CA THR A 22 -7.19 -12.44 -15.08
C THR A 22 -7.40 -11.74 -13.74
N LYS A 23 -6.32 -11.26 -13.13
CA LYS A 23 -6.36 -10.59 -11.83
C LYS A 23 -7.47 -9.55 -11.86
N SER A 24 -8.41 -9.64 -10.91
CA SER A 24 -9.57 -8.74 -10.90
C SER A 24 -9.11 -7.28 -10.99
N SER A 25 -9.78 -6.50 -11.84
CA SER A 25 -9.51 -5.06 -12.02
C SER A 25 -9.46 -4.32 -10.68
N ASN A 26 -10.25 -4.76 -9.70
CA ASN A 26 -10.26 -4.18 -8.37
C ASN A 26 -8.98 -4.46 -7.58
N ILE A 27 -8.40 -5.66 -7.69
CA ILE A 27 -7.12 -5.98 -7.04
C ILE A 27 -5.99 -5.15 -7.66
N VAL A 28 -6.03 -4.94 -8.99
CA VAL A 28 -5.08 -4.05 -9.66
C VAL A 28 -5.20 -2.61 -9.13
N LYS A 29 -6.42 -2.11 -8.89
CA LYS A 29 -6.63 -0.78 -8.28
C LYS A 29 -6.07 -0.69 -6.86
N ILE A 30 -6.25 -1.72 -6.04
CA ILE A 30 -5.64 -1.81 -4.70
C ILE A 30 -4.11 -1.75 -4.79
N GLN A 31 -3.51 -2.52 -5.70
CA GLN A 31 -2.06 -2.53 -5.91
C GLN A 31 -1.53 -1.17 -6.41
N GLN A 32 -2.24 -0.53 -7.34
CA GLN A 32 -1.92 0.82 -7.81
C GLN A 32 -1.96 1.85 -6.67
N ALA A 33 -2.97 1.75 -5.80
CA ALA A 33 -3.09 2.62 -4.63
C ALA A 33 -1.89 2.43 -3.68
N VAL A 34 -1.49 1.18 -3.39
CA VAL A 34 -0.27 0.91 -2.60
C VAL A 34 0.98 1.45 -3.28
N GLY A 35 1.09 1.36 -4.61
CA GLY A 35 2.19 1.95 -5.36
C GLY A 35 2.24 3.48 -5.26
N ALA A 36 1.09 4.15 -5.30
CA ALA A 36 1.02 5.60 -5.09
C ALA A 36 1.42 5.97 -3.65
N ILE A 37 0.99 5.19 -2.66
CA ILE A 37 1.40 5.36 -1.25
C ILE A 37 2.91 5.14 -1.11
N LEU A 38 3.49 4.14 -1.78
CA LEU A 38 4.93 3.89 -1.78
C LEU A 38 5.71 5.12 -2.27
N GLY A 39 5.22 5.79 -3.32
CA GLY A 39 5.80 7.04 -3.78
C GLY A 39 5.85 8.10 -2.68
N GLN A 40 4.78 8.25 -1.89
CA GLN A 40 4.77 9.17 -0.74
C GLN A 40 5.66 8.67 0.42
N MET A 41 5.74 7.37 0.64
CA MET A 41 6.60 6.74 1.63
C MET A 41 8.10 6.84 1.29
N SER A 42 8.48 7.25 0.08
CA SER A 42 9.86 7.66 -0.21
C SER A 42 10.17 9.10 0.26
N ILE A 43 9.14 9.93 0.45
CA ILE A 43 9.26 11.35 0.82
C ILE A 43 9.11 11.52 2.34
N ILE A 44 8.06 10.92 2.92
CA ILE A 44 7.69 11.11 4.34
C ILE A 44 8.86 10.78 5.28
N PRO A 45 9.49 9.59 5.23
CA PRO A 45 10.55 9.25 6.17
C PRO A 45 11.76 10.16 6.05
N ASN A 46 12.15 10.53 4.82
CA ASN A 46 13.28 11.43 4.62
C ASN A 46 12.99 12.81 5.23
N ALA A 47 11.84 13.40 4.90
CA ALA A 47 11.44 14.70 5.44
C ALA A 47 11.36 14.67 6.97
N VAL A 48 10.72 13.65 7.56
CA VAL A 48 10.61 13.52 9.02
C VAL A 48 11.98 13.35 9.69
N ARG A 49 12.89 12.56 9.10
CA ARG A 49 14.26 12.41 9.62
C ARG A 49 15.04 13.73 9.61
N GLN A 50 14.83 14.59 8.61
CA GLN A 50 15.42 15.94 8.60
C GLN A 50 14.84 16.83 9.71
N VAL A 51 13.54 16.73 10.01
CA VAL A 51 12.92 17.43 11.15
C VAL A 51 13.53 16.96 12.47
N ILE A 52 13.69 15.64 12.65
CA ILE A 52 14.33 15.05 13.84
C ILE A 52 15.79 15.54 13.99
N ALA A 53 16.51 15.68 12.86
CA ALA A 53 17.88 16.22 12.84
C ALA A 53 17.96 17.74 13.02
N GLY A 54 16.82 18.44 13.16
CA GLY A 54 16.77 19.90 13.32
C GLY A 54 17.12 20.69 12.06
N THR A 55 17.12 20.06 10.88
CA THR A 55 17.51 20.67 9.61
C THR A 55 16.29 21.18 8.85
N ASP A 56 16.25 22.48 8.53
CA ASP A 56 15.17 23.13 7.78
C ASP A 56 13.77 22.67 8.23
N SER A 57 13.57 22.55 9.56
CA SER A 57 12.48 21.78 10.13
C SER A 57 11.11 22.19 9.59
N GLN A 58 10.83 23.49 9.43
CA GLN A 58 9.53 23.94 8.90
C GLN A 58 9.29 23.52 7.45
N ASN A 59 10.31 23.61 6.59
CA ASN A 59 10.22 23.17 5.19
C ASN A 59 9.98 21.66 5.11
N ASN A 60 10.68 20.89 5.95
CA ASN A 60 10.54 19.44 5.99
C ASN A 60 9.21 18.99 6.62
N ILE A 61 8.69 19.70 7.63
CA ILE A 61 7.33 19.50 8.14
C ILE A 61 6.32 19.70 7.02
N ASN A 62 6.41 20.80 6.27
CA ASN A 62 5.48 21.10 5.17
C ASN A 62 5.53 20.02 4.07
N LYS A 63 6.73 19.55 3.70
CA LYS A 63 6.91 18.44 2.76
C LYS A 63 6.27 17.14 3.25
N ALA A 64 6.49 16.78 4.52
CA ALA A 64 5.90 15.58 5.11
C ALA A 64 4.37 15.66 5.14
N LEU A 65 3.82 16.80 5.57
CA LEU A 65 2.37 17.03 5.61
C LEU A 65 1.72 17.01 4.21
N ALA A 66 2.39 17.57 3.20
CA ALA A 66 1.91 17.50 1.82
C ALA A 66 1.89 16.06 1.28
N ALA A 67 2.94 15.28 1.56
CA ALA A 67 3.00 13.87 1.19
C ALA A 67 1.92 13.03 1.91
N ILE A 68 1.68 13.30 3.21
CA ILE A 68 0.57 12.69 3.97
C ILE A 68 -0.79 13.03 3.32
N ALA A 69 -1.02 14.29 2.93
CA ALA A 69 -2.25 14.68 2.26
C ALA A 69 -2.44 13.93 0.91
N ALA A 70 -1.36 13.67 0.18
CA ALA A 70 -1.40 12.89 -1.06
C ALA A 70 -1.70 11.39 -0.86
N VAL A 71 -1.49 10.85 0.34
CA VAL A 71 -1.86 9.46 0.70
C VAL A 71 -3.37 9.32 0.88
N GLN A 72 -4.06 10.33 1.44
CA GLN A 72 -5.46 10.23 1.85
C GLN A 72 -6.45 9.81 0.73
N PRO A 73 -6.35 10.32 -0.52
CA PRO A 73 -7.23 9.89 -1.60
C PRO A 73 -7.12 8.39 -1.93
N GLN A 74 -5.97 7.77 -1.65
CA GLN A 74 -5.73 6.36 -1.95
C GLN A 74 -6.57 5.44 -1.06
N TYR A 75 -7.05 5.92 0.09
CA TYR A 75 -7.89 5.14 1.00
C TYR A 75 -9.19 4.64 0.37
N ASN A 76 -9.71 5.35 -0.64
CA ASN A 76 -10.92 4.94 -1.34
C ASN A 76 -10.80 3.56 -2.02
N TYR A 77 -9.60 3.21 -2.47
CA TYR A 77 -9.35 1.94 -3.16
C TYR A 77 -9.31 0.74 -2.21
N PHE A 78 -9.33 0.96 -0.89
CA PHE A 78 -9.42 -0.09 0.13
C PHE A 78 -10.85 -0.26 0.67
N SER A 79 -11.84 0.36 0.04
CA SER A 79 -13.26 0.20 0.39
C SER A 79 -13.84 -1.13 -0.10
N SER A 80 -15.01 -1.49 0.43
CA SER A 80 -15.74 -2.71 0.05
C SER A 80 -16.02 -2.81 -1.45
N THR A 81 -16.13 -1.68 -2.15
CA THR A 81 -16.26 -1.63 -3.61
C THR A 81 -15.14 -2.39 -4.31
N TYR A 82 -13.90 -2.25 -3.83
CA TYR A 82 -12.72 -2.87 -4.43
C TYR A 82 -12.32 -4.17 -3.74
N THR A 83 -12.57 -4.31 -2.44
CA THR A 83 -12.21 -5.53 -1.70
C THR A 83 -13.21 -6.68 -1.85
N SER A 84 -14.36 -6.45 -2.50
CA SER A 84 -15.34 -7.51 -2.81
C SER A 84 -14.79 -8.62 -3.72
N ALA A 85 -13.70 -8.35 -4.44
CA ALA A 85 -13.05 -9.29 -5.35
C ALA A 85 -12.04 -10.24 -4.68
N VAL A 86 -11.78 -10.10 -3.37
CA VAL A 86 -10.86 -10.95 -2.62
C VAL A 86 -11.62 -11.82 -1.63
N SER A 87 -11.00 -12.92 -1.16
CA SER A 87 -11.63 -13.79 -0.16
C SER A 87 -11.93 -13.04 1.15
N SER A 88 -12.93 -13.49 1.92
CA SER A 88 -13.31 -12.86 3.19
C SER A 88 -12.14 -12.74 4.18
N ALA A 89 -11.26 -13.74 4.22
CA ALA A 89 -10.05 -13.71 5.05
C ALA A 89 -9.05 -12.65 4.57
N GLN A 90 -8.80 -12.55 3.26
CA GLN A 90 -7.94 -11.51 2.69
C GLN A 90 -8.53 -10.11 2.87
N ALA A 91 -9.85 -9.94 2.72
CA ALA A 91 -10.54 -8.68 2.97
C ALA A 91 -10.39 -8.25 4.45
N SER A 92 -10.54 -9.20 5.39
CA SER A 92 -10.36 -8.93 6.82
C SER A 92 -8.92 -8.49 7.13
N ASN A 93 -7.92 -9.20 6.59
CA ASN A 93 -6.51 -8.84 6.76
C ASN A 93 -6.19 -7.47 6.16
N LEU A 94 -6.73 -7.16 4.97
CA LEU A 94 -6.55 -5.86 4.33
C LEU A 94 -7.18 -4.73 5.14
N ASN A 95 -8.42 -4.93 5.62
CA ASN A 95 -9.13 -3.97 6.46
C ASN A 95 -8.37 -3.70 7.77
N GLY A 96 -7.80 -4.73 8.38
CA GLY A 96 -6.94 -4.58 9.55
C GLY A 96 -5.69 -3.77 9.24
N ALA A 97 -4.98 -4.11 8.16
CA ALA A 97 -3.74 -3.43 7.77
C ALA A 97 -3.96 -1.96 7.39
N ILE A 98 -5.00 -1.65 6.61
CA ILE A 98 -5.33 -0.27 6.24
C ILE A 98 -5.76 0.56 7.46
N THR A 99 -6.47 -0.05 8.42
CA THR A 99 -6.83 0.63 9.67
C THR A 99 -5.59 1.01 10.46
N THR A 100 -4.66 0.06 10.66
CA THR A 100 -3.38 0.32 11.34
C THR A 100 -2.58 1.40 10.62
N PHE A 101 -2.51 1.35 9.28
CA PHE A 101 -1.79 2.34 8.48
C PHE A 101 -2.40 3.74 8.60
N LYS A 102 -3.73 3.87 8.51
CA LYS A 102 -4.44 5.14 8.68
C LYS A 102 -4.19 5.77 10.04
N SER A 103 -4.26 4.97 11.11
CA SER A 103 -3.95 5.44 12.47
C SER A 103 -2.51 5.94 12.57
N ALA A 104 -1.54 5.18 12.05
CA ALA A 104 -0.13 5.59 12.08
C ALA A 104 0.14 6.89 11.29
N ILE A 105 -0.54 7.09 10.15
CA ILE A 105 -0.50 8.35 9.40
C ILE A 105 -1.04 9.51 10.26
N THR A 106 -2.19 9.34 10.90
CA THR A 106 -2.80 10.37 11.75
C THR A 106 -1.93 10.71 12.96
N ASP A 107 -1.29 9.71 13.58
CA ASP A 107 -0.40 9.92 14.71
C ASP A 107 0.85 10.71 14.29
N LEU A 108 1.45 10.37 13.15
CA LEU A 108 2.59 11.11 12.59
C LEU A 108 2.20 12.53 12.21
N GLU A 109 1.06 12.71 11.54
CA GLU A 109 0.54 14.03 11.18
C GLU A 109 0.34 14.90 12.43
N SER A 110 -0.22 14.32 13.50
CA SER A 110 -0.42 15.00 14.78
C SER A 110 0.90 15.36 15.45
N ALA A 111 1.89 14.47 15.40
CA ALA A 111 3.23 14.74 15.93
C ALA A 111 3.95 15.86 15.16
N LEU A 112 3.79 15.92 13.83
CA LEU A 112 4.34 16.99 12.98
C LEU A 112 3.69 18.35 13.23
N LYS A 113 2.41 18.38 13.59
CA LYS A 113 1.65 19.61 13.88
C LYS A 113 1.81 20.12 15.31
N GLN A 114 2.44 19.34 16.19
CA GLN A 114 2.68 19.74 17.57
C GLN A 114 3.74 20.84 17.66
N ALA A 115 3.51 21.84 18.52
CA ALA A 115 4.45 22.94 18.76
C ALA A 115 4.81 23.04 20.27
N PRO A 116 6.08 22.90 20.66
CA PRO A 116 7.22 22.50 19.83
C PRO A 116 7.09 21.04 19.37
N VAL A 117 7.74 20.71 18.26
CA VAL A 117 7.83 19.34 17.76
C VAL A 117 8.68 18.51 18.72
N ASP A 118 8.19 17.34 19.12
CA ASP A 118 8.92 16.37 19.94
C ASP A 118 9.63 15.33 19.04
N PRO A 119 10.98 15.34 18.96
CA PRO A 119 11.72 14.40 18.12
C PRO A 119 11.57 12.93 18.53
N THR A 120 11.37 12.65 19.82
CA THR A 120 11.18 11.28 20.34
C THR A 120 9.85 10.73 19.88
N LYS A 121 8.80 11.55 19.97
CA LYS A 121 7.47 11.23 19.46
C LYS A 121 7.47 11.06 17.95
N LEU A 122 8.11 11.97 17.20
CA LEU A 122 8.26 11.83 15.74
C LEU A 122 8.97 10.54 15.34
N THR A 123 10.05 10.17 16.02
CA THR A 123 10.80 8.95 15.75
C THR A 123 9.91 7.71 15.94
N SER A 124 9.15 7.68 17.04
CA SER A 124 8.24 6.59 17.37
C SER A 124 7.07 6.49 16.37
N SER A 125 6.46 7.63 16.03
CA SER A 125 5.39 7.70 15.02
C SER A 125 5.87 7.30 13.63
N LEU A 126 7.09 7.71 13.24
CA LEU A 126 7.66 7.33 11.95
C LEU A 126 7.90 5.82 11.86
N SER A 127 8.51 5.21 12.89
CA SER A 127 8.74 3.76 12.95
C SER A 127 7.43 2.97 12.90
N THR A 128 6.40 3.46 13.61
CA THR A 128 5.05 2.88 13.58
C THR A 128 4.45 2.94 12.17
N LEU A 129 4.61 4.07 11.48
CA LEU A 129 4.14 4.24 10.11
C LEU A 129 4.87 3.32 9.12
N GLU A 130 6.21 3.26 9.18
CA GLU A 130 7.02 2.38 8.33
C GLU A 130 6.60 0.91 8.51
N THR A 131 6.41 0.48 9.76
CA THR A 131 5.94 -0.87 10.09
C THR A 131 4.52 -1.14 9.55
N ALA A 132 3.60 -0.20 9.75
CA ALA A 132 2.23 -0.33 9.27
C ALA A 132 2.17 -0.38 7.73
N PHE A 133 3.02 0.40 7.05
CA PHE A 133 3.12 0.38 5.60
C PHE A 133 3.66 -0.96 5.08
N MET A 134 4.72 -1.50 5.68
CA MET A 134 5.24 -2.82 5.32
C MET A 134 4.18 -3.91 5.49
N LYS A 135 3.41 -3.86 6.58
CA LYS A 135 2.30 -4.79 6.80
C LYS A 135 1.22 -4.66 5.72
N LEU A 136 0.83 -3.44 5.36
CA LEU A 136 -0.14 -3.19 4.29
C LEU A 136 0.37 -3.72 2.94
N GLY A 137 1.63 -3.44 2.59
CA GLY A 137 2.27 -3.93 1.37
C GLY A 137 2.33 -5.45 1.33
N SER A 138 2.68 -6.11 2.45
CA SER A 138 2.69 -7.56 2.56
C SER A 138 1.31 -8.18 2.33
N VAL A 139 0.26 -7.61 2.91
CA VAL A 139 -1.11 -8.12 2.71
C VAL A 139 -1.50 -7.99 1.24
N VAL A 140 -1.24 -6.85 0.61
CA VAL A 140 -1.57 -6.61 -0.80
C VAL A 140 -0.71 -7.43 -1.77
N TYR A 141 0.52 -7.78 -1.40
CA TYR A 141 1.38 -8.68 -2.17
C TYR A 141 0.85 -10.12 -2.18
N MET A 142 0.24 -10.56 -1.08
CA MET A 142 -0.37 -11.90 -0.95
C MET A 142 -1.77 -12.01 -1.58
N MET A 143 -2.26 -10.96 -2.27
CA MET A 143 -3.57 -10.92 -2.94
C MET A 143 -3.52 -11.32 -4.41
#